data_AF-A0A1F4W2A6-F1
#
_entry.id   AF-A0A1F4W2A6-F1
#
_cell.length_a   1.000
_cell.length_b   1.000
_cell.length_c   1.000
_cell.angle_alpha   90.00
_cell.angle_beta   90.00
_cell.angle_gamma   90.00
#
_symmetry.space_group_name_H-M   'P 1'
#
loop_
_entity.id
_entity.type
_entity.pdbx_description
1 polymer ?
#
loop_
_entity_poly.entity_id
_entity_poly.type
_entity_poly.pdbx_seq_one_letter_code
_entity_poly.pdbx_strand_id
1 'polypeptide(L)'
;MKKIFKLVFFLLLLGAVYWAANNWDFVKRTLVKVIPQTGSLLEITENTPSGKITSASFEDCKVSITDISGERYFIGKLSTKADSAKTCAKGSRFTISDSGKYLVFEDLSGGVDLWIRIYSIDKNIINTLAVWGTNNLLDIEFLSNDKLMLFSGHSDIPDEQQLKLFDVPGIYANYSLISDTNRLRTDKYEGNLDVRNVSGDFFDVVEIGDKVSVFGGTKLRPILRAEFSVSDL
;
A
#
# COMPACT_ATOMS: atom_id res chain seq x y z
N MET A 1 -24.05 41.10 -48.83
CA MET A 1 -23.83 40.90 -47.37
C MET A 1 -24.09 39.47 -46.87
N LYS A 2 -25.16 38.76 -47.27
CA LYS A 2 -25.46 37.40 -46.77
C LYS A 2 -24.41 36.30 -47.05
N LYS A 3 -23.64 36.39 -48.14
CA LYS A 3 -22.62 35.37 -48.51
C LYS A 3 -21.34 35.46 -47.66
N ILE A 4 -20.91 36.67 -47.30
CA ILE A 4 -19.72 36.91 -46.46
C ILE A 4 -19.98 36.42 -45.03
N PHE A 5 -21.19 36.65 -44.51
CA PHE A 5 -21.58 36.19 -43.19
C PHE A 5 -21.54 34.65 -43.07
N LYS A 6 -21.98 33.93 -44.12
CA LYS A 6 -21.88 32.46 -44.16
C LYS A 6 -20.44 31.97 -44.19
N LEU A 7 -19.54 32.65 -44.90
CA LEU A 7 -18.13 32.28 -44.99
C LEU A 7 -17.41 32.50 -43.65
N VAL A 8 -17.65 33.64 -42.99
CA VAL A 8 -17.07 33.93 -41.66
C VAL A 8 -17.59 32.95 -40.61
N PHE A 9 -18.89 32.62 -40.65
CA PHE A 9 -19.46 31.62 -39.76
C PHE A 9 -18.87 30.23 -40.00
N PHE A 10 -18.66 29.83 -41.26
CA PHE A 10 -18.06 28.55 -41.60
C PHE A 10 -16.59 28.45 -41.16
N LEU A 11 -15.82 29.54 -41.28
CA LEU A 11 -14.43 29.61 -40.82
C LEU A 11 -14.30 29.59 -39.30
N LEU A 12 -15.21 30.26 -38.58
CA LEU A 12 -15.27 30.17 -37.11
C LEU A 12 -15.64 28.76 -36.64
N LEU A 13 -16.54 28.09 -37.35
CA LEU A 13 -16.93 26.72 -37.05
C LEU A 13 -15.77 25.74 -37.30
N LEU A 14 -15.03 25.92 -38.40
CA LEU A 14 -13.80 25.15 -38.67
C LEU A 14 -12.71 25.42 -37.64
N GLY A 15 -12.54 26.67 -37.20
CA GLY A 15 -11.60 27.03 -36.13
C GLY A 15 -11.95 26.39 -34.79
N ALA A 16 -13.24 26.37 -34.43
CA ALA A 16 -13.73 25.71 -33.22
C ALA A 16 -13.58 24.18 -33.29
N VAL A 17 -13.85 23.57 -34.46
CA VAL A 17 -13.66 22.12 -34.68
C VAL A 17 -12.17 21.75 -34.67
N TYR A 18 -11.30 22.58 -35.24
CA TYR A 18 -9.84 22.37 -35.23
C TYR A 18 -9.27 22.53 -33.82
N TRP A 19 -9.72 23.54 -33.06
CA TRP A 19 -9.35 23.72 -31.66
C TRP A 19 -9.85 22.57 -30.78
N ALA A 20 -11.08 22.11 -31.00
CA ALA A 20 -11.64 20.95 -30.30
C ALA A 20 -10.88 19.66 -30.65
N ALA A 21 -10.50 19.45 -31.91
CA ALA A 21 -9.74 18.27 -32.34
C ALA A 21 -8.31 18.26 -31.77
N ASN A 22 -7.62 19.40 -31.75
CA ASN A 22 -6.25 19.49 -31.22
C ASN A 22 -6.17 19.54 -29.69
N ASN A 23 -7.24 19.97 -29.00
CA ASN A 23 -7.32 19.91 -27.53
C ASN A 23 -8.12 18.72 -27.00
N TRP A 24 -8.57 17.82 -27.89
CA TRP A 24 -9.30 16.62 -27.47
C TRP A 24 -8.45 15.71 -26.57
N ASP A 25 -7.13 15.67 -26.82
CA ASP A 25 -6.17 14.94 -25.96
C ASP A 25 -5.90 15.64 -24.63
N PHE A 26 -6.02 16.97 -24.56
CA PHE A 26 -5.93 17.74 -23.32
C PHE A 26 -7.20 17.58 -22.47
N VAL A 27 -8.39 17.60 -23.09
CA VAL A 27 -9.67 17.37 -22.41
C VAL A 27 -9.81 15.91 -21.96
N LYS A 28 -9.34 14.92 -22.74
CA LYS A 28 -9.27 13.51 -22.30
C LYS A 28 -8.37 13.28 -21.08
N ARG A 29 -7.32 14.09 -20.88
CA ARG A 29 -6.43 13.98 -19.71
C ARG A 29 -6.99 14.64 -18.46
N THR A 30 -7.82 15.68 -18.61
CA THR A 30 -8.32 16.49 -17.49
C THR A 30 -9.75 16.15 -17.09
N LEU A 31 -10.55 15.52 -17.97
CA LEU A 31 -11.93 15.11 -17.70
C LEU A 31 -12.07 13.60 -17.89
N VAL A 32 -12.23 12.91 -16.77
CA VAL A 32 -12.76 11.53 -16.65
C VAL A 32 -11.78 10.39 -16.98
N LYS A 33 -10.96 10.07 -15.99
CA LYS A 33 -10.95 8.70 -15.46
C LYS A 33 -11.41 8.69 -14.00
N VAL A 34 -12.49 9.40 -13.70
CA VAL A 34 -13.36 9.04 -12.57
C VAL A 34 -14.17 7.85 -13.06
N ILE A 35 -13.60 6.66 -12.89
CA ILE A 35 -14.38 5.44 -12.99
C ILE A 35 -15.29 5.45 -11.77
N PRO A 36 -16.62 5.40 -11.92
CA PRO A 36 -17.45 5.01 -10.79
C PRO A 36 -17.14 3.54 -10.52
N GLN A 37 -16.18 3.28 -9.65
CA GLN A 37 -16.03 1.95 -9.09
C GLN A 37 -17.22 1.75 -8.17
N THR A 38 -18.22 1.02 -8.67
CA THR A 38 -19.21 0.33 -7.85
C THR A 38 -18.46 -0.68 -6.99
N GLY A 39 -17.98 -0.18 -5.86
CA GLY A 39 -17.18 -0.86 -4.85
C GLY A 39 -16.59 0.22 -3.96
N SER A 40 -17.04 0.29 -2.72
CA SER A 40 -16.58 1.22 -1.69
C SER A 40 -15.05 1.14 -1.50
N LEU A 41 -14.26 1.80 -2.34
CA LEU A 41 -12.81 1.78 -2.27
C LEU A 41 -12.22 3.19 -2.43
N LEU A 42 -11.55 3.60 -1.35
CA LEU A 42 -10.38 4.48 -1.28
C LEU A 42 -10.47 5.81 -2.06
N GLU A 43 -11.14 6.79 -1.45
CA GLU A 43 -10.90 8.21 -1.78
C GLU A 43 -9.52 8.59 -1.20
N ILE A 44 -8.53 8.87 -2.04
CA ILE A 44 -7.28 9.52 -1.65
C ILE A 44 -7.52 11.02 -1.78
N THR A 45 -7.14 11.84 -0.79
CA THR A 45 -7.15 13.30 -0.99
C THR A 45 -6.19 13.71 -2.10
N GLU A 46 -6.57 14.69 -2.93
CA GLU A 46 -5.74 15.20 -4.02
C GLU A 46 -4.39 15.79 -3.54
N ASN A 47 -4.29 16.15 -2.26
CA ASN A 47 -3.06 16.62 -1.65
C ASN A 47 -2.09 15.46 -1.42
N THR A 48 -0.95 15.52 -2.10
CA THR A 48 0.17 14.59 -1.92
C THR A 48 1.07 15.11 -0.80
N PRO A 49 1.46 14.29 0.18
CA PRO A 49 2.44 14.68 1.20
C PRO A 49 3.73 15.17 0.55
N SER A 50 4.30 16.25 1.08
CA SER A 50 5.47 16.91 0.47
C SER A 50 6.82 16.38 0.96
N GLY A 51 6.80 15.45 1.92
CA GLY A 51 8.00 14.98 2.62
C GLY A 51 7.93 13.51 3.03
N LYS A 52 8.38 13.23 4.27
CA LYS A 52 8.40 11.88 4.86
C LYS A 52 7.17 11.67 5.73
N ILE A 53 6.58 10.46 5.72
CA ILE A 53 5.61 10.04 6.72
C ILE A 53 6.33 9.97 8.08
N THR A 54 5.77 10.64 9.09
CA THR A 54 6.26 10.61 10.47
C THR A 54 5.33 9.83 11.40
N SER A 55 4.04 9.72 11.04
CA SER A 55 3.06 8.95 11.79
C SER A 55 1.87 8.56 10.91
N ALA A 56 1.14 7.53 11.33
CA ALA A 56 -0.12 7.11 10.74
C ALA A 56 -1.21 6.99 11.81
N SER A 57 -2.47 7.24 11.43
CA SER A 57 -3.64 7.09 12.28
C SER A 57 -4.76 6.36 11.53
N PHE A 58 -5.49 5.53 12.28
CA PHE A 58 -6.57 4.66 11.79
C PHE A 58 -7.84 4.94 12.60
N GLU A 59 -8.56 6.00 12.23
CA GLU A 59 -9.74 6.51 12.95
C GLU A 59 -10.98 6.42 12.06
N ASP A 60 -12.09 5.86 12.54
CA ASP A 60 -13.35 5.75 11.77
C ASP A 60 -13.16 5.15 10.36
N CYS A 61 -12.35 4.09 10.26
CA CYS A 61 -11.96 3.41 9.01
C CYS A 61 -11.11 4.29 8.09
N LYS A 62 -10.71 5.48 8.51
CA LYS A 62 -9.87 6.37 7.74
C LYS A 62 -8.41 6.12 8.05
N VAL A 63 -7.63 5.94 7.01
CA VAL A 63 -6.17 5.92 7.08
C VAL A 63 -5.69 7.34 6.82
N SER A 64 -5.06 7.93 7.83
CA SER A 64 -4.41 9.23 7.74
C SER A 64 -2.91 9.10 7.99
N ILE A 65 -2.13 9.97 7.39
CA ILE A 65 -0.71 10.13 7.68
C ILE A 65 -0.40 11.57 8.05
N THR A 66 0.64 11.76 8.84
CA THR A 66 1.23 13.07 9.08
C THR A 66 2.61 13.09 8.46
N ASP A 67 2.95 14.16 7.74
CA ASP A 67 4.29 14.30 7.19
C ASP A 67 5.25 15.06 8.14
N ILE A 68 6.47 15.34 7.66
CA ILE A 68 7.48 16.06 8.46
C ILE A 68 7.14 17.53 8.71
N SER A 69 6.22 18.12 7.94
CA SER A 69 5.72 19.49 8.16
C SER A 69 4.68 19.55 9.28
N GLY A 70 4.16 18.39 9.71
CA GLY A 70 3.07 18.27 10.67
C GLY A 70 1.68 18.35 10.02
N GLU A 71 1.59 18.45 8.69
CA GLU A 71 0.31 18.41 7.98
C GLU A 71 -0.24 16.97 7.96
N ARG A 72 -1.54 16.83 8.20
CA ARG A 72 -2.27 15.55 8.19
C ARG A 72 -2.99 15.36 6.87
N TYR A 73 -2.74 14.24 6.21
CA TYR A 73 -3.34 13.84 4.93
C TYR A 73 -4.23 12.62 5.10
N PHE A 74 -5.32 12.57 4.34
CA PHE A 74 -6.21 11.42 4.29
C PHE A 74 -5.91 10.58 3.05
N ILE A 75 -5.32 9.40 3.24
CA ILE A 75 -4.80 8.60 2.14
C ILE A 75 -5.71 7.46 1.72
N GLY A 76 -6.76 7.14 2.50
CA GLY A 76 -7.70 6.10 2.13
C GLY A 76 -8.55 5.58 3.29
N LYS A 77 -9.30 4.50 3.03
CA LYS A 77 -10.18 3.83 3.99
C LYS A 77 -9.84 2.35 4.15
N LEU A 78 -9.88 1.84 5.38
CA LEU A 78 -9.85 0.40 5.64
C LEU A 78 -11.11 -0.27 5.07
N SER A 79 -10.96 -1.54 4.71
CA SER A 79 -12.08 -2.37 4.27
C SER A 79 -13.02 -2.64 5.45
N THR A 80 -14.33 -2.53 5.22
CA THR A 80 -15.34 -2.79 6.26
C THR A 80 -15.71 -4.27 6.29
N LYS A 81 -15.88 -4.84 7.49
CA LYS A 81 -16.41 -6.19 7.64
C LYS A 81 -17.84 -6.24 7.07
N ALA A 82 -18.12 -7.23 6.21
CA ALA A 82 -19.37 -7.33 5.44
C ALA A 82 -20.65 -7.27 6.30
N ASP A 83 -20.58 -7.68 7.57
CA ASP A 83 -21.75 -7.82 8.46
C ASP A 83 -21.96 -6.67 9.46
N SER A 84 -21.13 -5.63 9.41
CA SER A 84 -21.24 -4.52 10.37
C SER A 84 -20.74 -3.23 9.75
N ALA A 85 -21.65 -2.45 9.15
CA ALA A 85 -21.39 -1.17 8.50
C ALA A 85 -20.82 -0.06 9.41
N LYS A 86 -20.36 -0.38 10.63
CA LYS A 86 -19.93 0.58 11.66
C LYS A 86 -18.68 0.20 12.45
N THR A 87 -18.10 -0.98 12.26
CA THR A 87 -16.89 -1.38 13.01
C THR A 87 -15.79 -1.73 12.04
N CYS A 88 -14.89 -0.79 11.86
CA CYS A 88 -13.58 -1.01 11.27
C CYS A 88 -12.85 -2.04 12.12
N ALA A 89 -11.97 -2.82 11.48
CA ALA A 89 -11.03 -3.65 12.22
C ALA A 89 -10.33 -2.81 13.30
N LYS A 90 -10.20 -3.38 14.50
CA LYS A 90 -9.38 -2.85 15.60
C LYS A 90 -8.03 -2.38 15.05
N GLY A 91 -7.47 -1.29 15.60
CA GLY A 91 -6.30 -0.58 15.09
C GLY A 91 -5.32 -1.46 14.31
N SER A 92 -5.25 -1.21 12.99
CA SER A 92 -4.38 -1.96 12.08
C SER A 92 -2.96 -1.96 12.59
N ARG A 93 -2.32 -3.14 12.60
CA ARG A 93 -0.86 -3.18 12.71
C ARG A 93 -0.27 -2.46 11.50
N PHE A 94 0.74 -1.64 11.74
CA PHE A 94 1.39 -0.88 10.69
C PHE A 94 2.86 -0.64 11.03
N THR A 95 3.66 -0.38 10.00
CA THR A 95 5.03 0.09 10.10
C THR A 95 5.30 1.13 9.01
N ILE A 96 6.18 2.08 9.30
CA ILE A 96 6.59 3.15 8.39
C ILE A 96 8.06 2.93 8.10
N SER A 97 8.42 2.93 6.82
CA SER A 97 9.81 2.76 6.40
C SER A 97 10.70 3.90 6.93
N ASP A 98 11.97 3.63 7.26
CA ASP A 98 12.92 4.65 7.75
C ASP A 98 13.11 5.83 6.78
N SER A 99 13.02 5.59 5.47
CA SER A 99 13.03 6.66 4.47
C SER A 99 11.81 7.58 4.59
N GLY A 100 10.75 7.12 5.25
CA GLY A 100 9.44 7.73 5.37
C GLY A 100 8.63 7.72 4.09
N LYS A 101 9.04 6.98 3.05
CA LYS A 101 8.38 6.96 1.74
C LYS A 101 7.20 6.00 1.67
N TYR A 102 7.19 4.99 2.54
CA TYR A 102 6.23 3.91 2.52
C TYR A 102 5.57 3.74 3.89
N LEU A 103 4.29 3.40 3.86
CA LEU A 103 3.53 2.93 5.02
C LEU A 103 2.93 1.58 4.64
N VAL A 104 3.15 0.57 5.47
CA VAL A 104 2.51 -0.74 5.33
C VAL A 104 1.58 -0.96 6.48
N PHE A 105 0.39 -1.48 6.20
CA PHE A 105 -0.62 -1.73 7.22
C PHE A 105 -1.50 -2.92 6.90
N GLU A 106 -2.01 -3.55 7.95
CA GLU A 106 -2.98 -4.62 7.91
C GLU A 106 -4.39 -4.09 7.57
N ASP A 107 -5.06 -4.78 6.66
CA ASP A 107 -6.46 -4.56 6.26
C ASP A 107 -7.19 -5.91 6.19
N LEU A 108 -8.52 -5.90 6.37
CA LEU A 108 -9.34 -7.11 6.41
C LEU A 108 -10.07 -7.36 5.09
N SER A 109 -9.83 -8.51 4.46
CA SER A 109 -10.67 -9.00 3.36
C SER A 109 -11.78 -9.91 3.88
N GLY A 110 -12.95 -9.34 4.19
CA GLY A 110 -14.22 -10.07 4.18
C GLY A 110 -14.35 -11.38 4.99
N GLY A 111 -13.37 -11.77 5.82
CA GLY A 111 -13.43 -12.95 6.70
C GLY A 111 -12.30 -13.99 6.57
N VAL A 112 -11.54 -14.06 5.46
CA VAL A 112 -10.63 -15.22 5.23
C VAL A 112 -9.20 -14.85 4.85
N ASP A 113 -8.95 -13.71 4.20
CA ASP A 113 -7.60 -13.35 3.74
C ASP A 113 -7.07 -12.10 4.47
N LEU A 114 -5.80 -12.17 4.90
CA LEU A 114 -5.04 -11.01 5.34
C LEU A 114 -4.72 -10.14 4.12
N TRP A 115 -5.13 -8.87 4.14
CA TRP A 115 -4.66 -7.90 3.15
C TRP A 115 -3.58 -7.04 3.76
N ILE A 116 -2.38 -7.11 3.22
CA ILE A 116 -1.33 -6.16 3.54
C ILE A 116 -1.39 -5.06 2.50
N ARG A 117 -1.65 -3.84 2.95
CA ARG A 117 -1.72 -2.65 2.10
C ARG A 117 -0.42 -1.87 2.24
N ILE A 118 0.03 -1.31 1.12
CA ILE A 118 1.18 -0.42 1.10
C ILE A 118 0.79 0.90 0.44
N TYR A 119 1.11 2.00 1.11
CA TYR A 119 1.03 3.34 0.57
C TYR A 119 2.44 3.82 0.18
N SER A 120 2.54 4.51 -0.95
CA SER A 120 3.76 5.20 -1.39
C SER A 120 3.49 6.69 -1.56
N ILE A 121 4.31 7.55 -0.95
CA ILE A 121 4.22 9.02 -1.11
C ILE A 121 4.44 9.40 -2.57
N ASP A 122 5.55 8.93 -3.17
CA ASP A 122 5.96 9.30 -4.52
C ASP A 122 4.89 9.00 -5.58
N LYS A 123 4.08 7.96 -5.33
CA LYS A 123 3.01 7.53 -6.24
C LYS A 123 1.63 7.98 -5.78
N ASN A 124 1.51 8.46 -4.54
CA ASN A 124 0.27 8.80 -3.86
C ASN A 124 -0.84 7.75 -4.07
N ILE A 125 -0.51 6.46 -3.86
CA ILE A 125 -1.43 5.34 -4.09
C ILE A 125 -1.30 4.29 -3.00
N ILE A 126 -2.42 3.66 -2.67
CA ILE A 126 -2.49 2.46 -1.84
C ILE A 126 -2.66 1.25 -2.75
N ASN A 127 -1.80 0.25 -2.59
CA ASN A 127 -1.92 -1.04 -3.26
C ASN A 127 -1.98 -2.19 -2.25
N THR A 128 -2.54 -3.33 -2.65
CA THR A 128 -2.51 -4.57 -1.89
C THR A 128 -1.28 -5.39 -2.28
N LEU A 129 -0.45 -5.69 -1.29
CA LEU A 129 0.56 -6.73 -1.36
C LEU A 129 -0.13 -8.10 -1.31
N ALA A 130 0.15 -8.96 -2.29
CA ALA A 130 -0.51 -10.25 -2.39
C ALA A 130 0.03 -11.21 -1.32
N VAL A 131 -0.69 -11.33 -0.20
CA VAL A 131 -0.39 -12.29 0.87
C VAL A 131 -1.47 -13.36 0.85
N TRP A 132 -1.06 -14.60 0.66
CA TRP A 132 -1.96 -15.75 0.48
C TRP A 132 -1.75 -16.78 1.59
N GLY A 133 -2.83 -17.47 1.96
CA GLY A 133 -2.75 -18.66 2.80
C GLY A 133 -2.92 -18.44 4.30
N THR A 134 -3.13 -17.20 4.76
CA THR A 134 -3.46 -16.94 6.17
C THR A 134 -4.19 -15.61 6.34
N ASN A 135 -4.98 -15.50 7.41
CA ASN A 135 -5.59 -14.26 7.89
C ASN A 135 -4.84 -13.65 9.09
N ASN A 136 -3.73 -14.26 9.52
CA ASN A 136 -3.05 -13.88 10.75
C ASN A 136 -1.71 -13.22 10.46
N LEU A 137 -1.59 -11.98 10.89
CA LEU A 137 -0.33 -11.26 10.92
C LEU A 137 0.36 -11.49 12.27
N LEU A 138 1.56 -12.06 12.24
CA LEU A 138 2.39 -12.28 13.42
C LEU A 138 3.24 -11.05 13.72
N ASP A 139 3.87 -10.49 12.69
CA ASP A 139 4.60 -9.23 12.75
C ASP A 139 4.89 -8.62 11.37
N ILE A 140 5.17 -7.32 11.31
CA ILE A 140 5.59 -6.59 10.10
C ILE A 140 6.63 -5.56 10.44
N GLU A 141 7.72 -5.53 9.66
CA GLU A 141 8.76 -4.54 9.90
C GLU A 141 9.45 -4.11 8.61
N PHE A 142 9.71 -2.80 8.51
CA PHE A 142 10.59 -2.26 7.48
C PHE A 142 12.04 -2.35 7.94
N LEU A 143 12.90 -2.80 7.03
CA LEU A 143 14.33 -2.72 7.19
C LEU A 143 14.82 -1.31 6.81
N SER A 144 16.02 -0.96 7.26
CA SER A 144 16.65 0.35 7.00
C SER A 144 16.86 0.65 5.51
N ASN A 145 16.81 -0.37 4.65
CA ASN A 145 16.88 -0.27 3.19
C ASN A 145 15.49 -0.22 2.50
N ASP A 146 14.43 0.07 3.26
CA ASP A 146 13.02 0.08 2.84
C ASP A 146 12.46 -1.28 2.37
N LYS A 147 13.20 -2.38 2.50
CA LYS A 147 12.62 -3.72 2.29
C LYS A 147 11.66 -4.05 3.43
N LEU A 148 10.61 -4.79 3.13
CA LEU A 148 9.59 -5.17 4.11
C LEU A 148 9.75 -6.65 4.48
N MET A 149 9.89 -6.93 5.77
CA MET A 149 9.70 -8.27 6.30
C MET A 149 8.27 -8.44 6.79
N LEU A 150 7.64 -9.52 6.32
CA LEU A 150 6.28 -9.90 6.65
C LEU A 150 6.29 -11.25 7.34
N PHE A 151 5.90 -11.28 8.61
CA PHE A 151 5.72 -12.52 9.35
C PHE A 151 4.24 -12.82 9.51
N SER A 152 3.77 -13.91 8.91
CA SER A 152 2.35 -14.29 8.91
C SER A 152 2.16 -15.78 9.18
N GLY A 153 0.97 -16.16 9.61
CA GLY A 153 0.59 -17.56 9.86
C GLY A 153 -0.09 -17.77 11.20
N HIS A 154 -0.46 -19.01 11.49
CA HIS A 154 -1.09 -19.37 12.75
C HIS A 154 -0.04 -19.50 13.87
N SER A 155 -0.23 -18.77 14.96
CA SER A 155 0.75 -18.65 16.04
C SER A 155 1.01 -19.97 16.78
N ASP A 156 0.03 -20.87 16.77
CA ASP A 156 0.01 -22.19 17.38
C ASP A 156 0.37 -23.34 16.41
N ILE A 157 0.45 -23.07 15.10
CA ILE A 157 0.76 -24.07 14.06
C ILE A 157 2.05 -23.66 13.33
N PRO A 158 3.24 -24.08 13.82
CA PRO A 158 4.52 -23.64 13.28
C PRO A 158 4.71 -23.86 11.78
N ASP A 159 4.17 -24.94 11.24
CA ASP A 159 4.29 -25.29 9.81
C ASP A 159 3.50 -24.35 8.88
N GLU A 160 2.56 -23.58 9.44
CA GLU A 160 1.79 -22.56 8.70
C GLU A 160 2.41 -21.17 8.83
N GLN A 161 3.53 -21.03 9.54
CA GLN A 161 4.19 -19.75 9.75
C GLN A 161 5.20 -19.48 8.63
N GLN A 162 5.12 -18.30 8.05
CA GLN A 162 5.93 -17.90 6.91
C GLN A 162 6.53 -16.52 7.16
N LEU A 163 7.84 -16.41 6.90
CA LEU A 163 8.55 -15.14 6.86
C LEU A 163 8.90 -14.81 5.41
N LYS A 164 8.42 -13.67 4.94
CA LYS A 164 8.63 -13.19 3.58
C LYS A 164 9.37 -11.86 3.59
N LEU A 165 10.24 -11.69 2.62
CA LEU A 165 10.96 -10.44 2.35
C LEU A 165 10.44 -9.84 1.03
N PHE A 166 10.09 -8.56 1.05
CA PHE A 166 9.64 -7.82 -0.12
C PHE A 166 10.58 -6.65 -0.44
N ASP A 167 11.09 -6.61 -1.67
CA ASP A 167 11.82 -5.46 -2.22
C ASP A 167 10.84 -4.37 -2.67
N VAL A 168 10.34 -3.61 -1.70
CA VAL A 168 9.39 -2.51 -1.91
C VAL A 168 9.96 -1.44 -2.86
N PRO A 169 11.20 -0.94 -2.71
CA PRO A 169 11.79 -0.02 -3.68
C PRO A 169 11.81 -0.59 -5.10
N GLY A 170 12.19 -1.85 -5.28
CA GLY A 170 12.18 -2.54 -6.58
C GLY A 170 10.78 -2.61 -7.21
N ILE A 171 9.76 -2.94 -6.40
CA ILE A 171 8.36 -2.95 -6.84
C ILE A 171 7.94 -1.58 -7.39
N TYR A 172 8.22 -0.51 -6.66
CA TYR A 172 7.79 0.85 -7.03
C TYR A 172 8.67 1.51 -8.11
N ALA A 173 9.90 1.02 -8.33
CA ALA A 173 10.75 1.43 -9.44
C ALA A 173 10.23 0.90 -10.79
N ASN A 174 9.61 -0.29 -10.82
CA ASN A 174 9.14 -0.93 -12.05
C ASN A 174 7.62 -0.79 -12.25
N TYR A 175 7.20 0.47 -12.40
CA TYR A 175 5.81 0.94 -12.32
C TYR A 175 4.82 0.33 -13.32
N SER A 176 5.28 -0.40 -14.35
CA SER A 176 4.41 -1.10 -15.32
C SER A 176 3.48 -2.14 -14.67
N LEU A 177 3.72 -2.49 -13.40
CA LEU A 177 2.95 -3.45 -12.62
C LEU A 177 1.82 -2.84 -11.77
N ILE A 178 1.70 -1.51 -11.69
CA ILE A 178 0.89 -0.82 -10.67
C ILE A 178 -0.40 -0.19 -11.23
N SER A 179 -0.51 0.04 -12.55
CA SER A 179 -1.56 0.95 -13.08
C SER A 179 -2.96 0.36 -13.22
N ASP A 180 -3.11 -0.98 -13.29
CA ASP A 180 -4.37 -1.59 -13.75
C ASP A 180 -5.06 -2.45 -12.69
N THR A 181 -4.40 -2.77 -11.59
CA THR A 181 -4.96 -3.60 -10.51
C THR A 181 -4.63 -3.02 -9.13
N ASN A 182 -5.60 -3.05 -8.21
CA ASN A 182 -5.37 -2.73 -6.79
C ASN A 182 -4.40 -3.71 -6.09
N ARG A 183 -3.84 -4.70 -6.81
CA ARG A 183 -2.91 -5.72 -6.32
C ARG A 183 -1.56 -5.59 -7.02
N LEU A 184 -0.48 -5.69 -6.26
CA LEU A 184 0.89 -5.70 -6.77
C LEU A 184 1.26 -7.10 -7.25
N ARG A 185 2.01 -7.18 -8.35
CA ARG A 185 2.71 -8.42 -8.75
C ARG A 185 4.04 -8.48 -8.02
N THR A 186 4.13 -9.34 -7.01
CA THR A 186 5.28 -9.42 -6.10
C THR A 186 6.25 -10.55 -6.41
N ASP A 187 5.88 -11.53 -7.24
CA ASP A 187 6.66 -12.78 -7.44
C ASP A 187 8.16 -12.58 -7.73
N LYS A 188 8.55 -11.48 -8.39
CA LYS A 188 9.96 -11.15 -8.70
C LYS A 188 10.70 -10.39 -7.60
N TYR A 189 9.95 -9.81 -6.67
CA TYR A 189 10.43 -8.93 -5.60
C TYR A 189 10.12 -9.53 -4.22
N GLU A 190 9.81 -10.81 -4.17
CA GLU A 190 9.42 -11.54 -2.96
C GLU A 190 10.39 -12.72 -2.77
N GLY A 191 10.90 -12.87 -1.56
CA GLY A 191 11.71 -14.01 -1.14
C GLY A 191 11.11 -14.67 0.10
N ASN A 192 11.18 -16.00 0.17
CA ASN A 192 10.84 -16.74 1.38
C ASN A 192 12.10 -16.90 2.23
N LEU A 193 11.97 -16.71 3.54
CA LEU A 193 13.06 -16.85 4.49
C LEU A 193 12.74 -17.96 5.49
N ASP A 194 13.71 -18.85 5.68
CA ASP A 194 13.55 -19.98 6.58
C ASP A 194 13.68 -19.54 8.04
N VAL A 195 12.72 -19.94 8.87
CA VAL A 195 12.72 -19.71 10.31
C VAL A 195 12.51 -21.03 11.05
N ARG A 196 13.14 -21.19 12.21
CA ARG A 196 12.88 -22.38 13.05
C ARG A 196 11.40 -22.43 13.47
N ASN A 197 10.85 -23.63 13.53
CA ASN A 197 9.47 -23.86 14.00
C ASN A 197 9.35 -23.57 15.49
N VAL A 198 8.60 -22.53 15.85
CA VAL A 198 8.33 -22.14 17.23
C VAL A 198 6.87 -21.71 17.35
N SER A 199 6.10 -22.40 18.20
CA SER A 199 4.76 -21.98 18.58
C SER A 199 4.82 -20.94 19.69
N GLY A 200 3.81 -20.07 19.76
CA GLY A 200 3.82 -18.99 20.74
C GLY A 200 2.67 -18.00 20.60
N ASP A 201 2.73 -16.95 21.41
CA ASP A 201 1.85 -15.78 21.37
C ASP A 201 2.61 -14.46 21.18
N PHE A 202 3.95 -14.55 21.07
CA PHE A 202 4.85 -13.44 20.84
C PHE A 202 5.71 -13.72 19.61
N PHE A 203 5.72 -12.78 18.68
CA PHE A 203 6.51 -12.80 17.45
C PHE A 203 6.97 -11.37 17.19
N ASP A 204 8.21 -11.24 16.74
CA ASP A 204 8.86 -9.94 16.59
C ASP A 204 9.99 -10.07 15.57
N VAL A 205 10.13 -9.09 14.68
CA VAL A 205 11.18 -8.95 13.69
C VAL A 205 11.86 -7.61 13.99
N VAL A 206 13.15 -7.68 14.32
CA VAL A 206 13.88 -6.48 14.76
C VAL A 206 15.22 -6.40 14.03
N GLU A 207 15.46 -5.28 13.37
CA GLU A 207 16.78 -4.92 12.85
C GLU A 207 17.63 -4.28 13.95
N ILE A 208 18.83 -4.82 14.18
CA ILE A 208 19.82 -4.28 15.12
C ILE A 208 21.16 -4.24 14.41
N GLY A 209 21.56 -3.06 13.97
CA GLY A 209 22.83 -2.88 13.26
C GLY A 209 22.79 -3.54 11.88
N ASP A 210 23.69 -4.49 11.63
CA ASP A 210 23.83 -5.22 10.37
C ASP A 210 23.03 -6.54 10.34
N LYS A 211 22.19 -6.77 11.34
CA LYS A 211 21.47 -8.02 11.53
C LYS A 211 19.98 -7.79 11.71
N VAL A 212 19.20 -8.75 11.20
CA VAL A 212 17.77 -8.86 11.51
C VAL A 212 17.53 -10.12 12.31
N SER A 213 16.98 -9.96 13.51
CA SER A 213 16.63 -11.04 14.41
C SER A 213 15.13 -11.29 14.37
N VAL A 214 14.75 -12.56 14.26
CA VAL A 214 13.34 -12.99 14.24
C VAL A 214 13.06 -13.83 15.47
N PHE A 215 12.09 -13.39 16.26
CA PHE A 215 11.72 -14.02 17.52
C PHE A 215 10.34 -14.69 17.43
N GLY A 216 10.16 -15.70 18.28
CA GLY A 216 8.88 -16.35 18.54
C GLY A 216 8.75 -16.74 20.01
N GLY A 217 7.74 -17.55 20.33
CA GLY A 217 7.55 -18.10 21.68
C GLY A 217 6.63 -17.21 22.51
N THR A 218 7.06 -16.85 23.71
CA THR A 218 6.23 -16.05 24.63
C THR A 218 6.94 -14.77 25.02
N LYS A 219 6.19 -13.73 25.42
CA LYS A 219 6.80 -12.46 25.87
C LYS A 219 7.81 -12.64 27.01
N LEU A 220 7.58 -13.61 27.91
CA LEU A 220 8.47 -13.89 29.04
C LEU A 220 9.69 -14.75 28.66
N ARG A 221 9.61 -15.45 27.53
CA ARG A 221 10.64 -16.36 27.03
C ARG A 221 10.69 -16.26 25.50
N PRO A 222 11.20 -15.15 24.95
CA PRO A 222 11.40 -15.02 23.52
C PRO A 222 12.46 -16.02 23.06
N ILE A 223 12.19 -16.68 21.94
CA ILE A 223 13.10 -17.65 21.31
C ILE A 223 13.57 -17.07 19.99
N LEU A 224 14.89 -16.96 19.81
CA LEU A 224 15.49 -16.60 18.54
C LEU A 224 15.25 -17.73 17.51
N ARG A 225 14.48 -17.43 16.47
CA ARG A 225 14.10 -18.37 15.41
C ARG A 225 15.07 -18.34 14.25
N ALA A 226 15.54 -17.15 13.90
CA ALA A 226 16.50 -16.91 12.83
C ALA A 226 17.22 -15.59 13.07
N GLU A 227 18.39 -15.47 12.45
CA GLU A 227 19.15 -14.23 12.35
C GLU A 227 19.69 -14.14 10.92
N PHE A 228 19.50 -13.00 10.28
CA PHE A 228 19.93 -12.73 8.91
C PHE A 228 20.87 -11.53 8.88
N SER A 229 21.82 -11.49 7.94
CA SER A 229 22.59 -10.27 7.69
C SER A 229 21.83 -9.36 6.74
N VAL A 230 21.75 -8.06 7.05
CA VAL A 230 21.08 -7.06 6.20
C VAL A 230 21.71 -6.98 4.81
N SER A 231 23.01 -7.25 4.67
CA SER A 231 23.68 -7.25 3.35
C SER A 231 23.28 -8.40 2.44
N ASP A 232 22.78 -9.50 3.02
CA ASP A 232 22.40 -10.71 2.29
C ASP A 232 20.90 -10.72 1.95
N LEU A 233 20.13 -9.78 2.50
CA LEU A 233 18.70 -9.58 2.28
C LEU A 233 18.46 -8.55 1.18
#